data_AF-A0A3D8RF48-F1
#
_entry.id   AF-A0A3D8RF48-F1
#
_cell.length_a   1.000
_cell.length_b   1.000
_cell.length_c   1.000
_cell.angle_alpha   90.00
_cell.angle_beta   90.00
_cell.angle_gamma   90.00
#
_symmetry.space_group_name_H-M   'P 1'
#
loop_
_entity.id
_entity.type
_entity.pdbx_description
1 polymer ?
#
loop_
_entity_poly.entity_id
_entity_poly.type
_entity_poly.pdbx_seq_one_letter_code
_entity_poly.pdbx_strand_id
1 'polypeptide(L)'
;MHFTKLATLALSAVASVSATNFHNSFGHNGWVQDSTGTEVYLANGASVNIGGGWAFFWVDAAVCPGKANSVTYGWPANYGDVYIRTDGRLYEAGGSQISNGAKVC
;
A
#
# COMPACT_ATOMS: atom_id res chain seq x y z
N MET A 1 17.00 -48.30 -23.78
CA MET A 1 17.05 -47.16 -24.72
C MET A 1 16.32 -46.00 -24.06
N HIS A 2 17.04 -45.06 -23.47
CA HIS A 2 16.44 -43.89 -22.81
C HIS A 2 16.46 -42.71 -23.79
N PHE A 3 15.28 -42.28 -24.23
CA PHE A 3 15.10 -41.00 -24.91
C PHE A 3 14.37 -40.06 -23.95
N THR A 4 15.14 -39.10 -23.44
CA THR A 4 14.69 -38.07 -22.50
C THR A 4 13.74 -37.11 -23.21
N LYS A 5 12.49 -37.03 -22.74
CA LYS A 5 11.49 -36.08 -23.24
C LYS A 5 11.96 -34.64 -22.99
N LEU A 6 11.99 -33.84 -24.05
CA LEU A 6 12.05 -32.38 -24.01
C LEU A 6 10.89 -31.82 -23.19
N ALA A 7 11.19 -31.04 -22.17
CA ALA A 7 10.24 -30.18 -21.48
C ALA A 7 10.73 -28.74 -21.61
N THR A 8 10.30 -28.08 -22.68
CA THR A 8 10.49 -26.63 -22.84
C THR A 8 9.47 -25.93 -21.94
N LEU A 9 9.88 -25.54 -20.74
CA LEU A 9 9.09 -24.61 -19.91
C LEU A 9 9.22 -23.20 -20.51
N ALA A 10 8.28 -22.83 -21.37
CA ALA A 10 8.04 -21.43 -21.69
C ALA A 10 7.28 -20.80 -20.52
N LEU A 11 8.01 -20.35 -19.49
CA LEU A 11 7.44 -19.57 -18.40
C LEU A 11 7.19 -18.15 -18.91
N SER A 12 6.04 -17.93 -19.53
CA SER A 12 5.52 -16.58 -19.76
C SER A 12 5.00 -16.05 -18.43
N ALA A 13 5.94 -15.56 -17.60
CA ALA A 13 5.58 -14.73 -16.47
C ALA A 13 5.02 -13.42 -17.03
N VAL A 14 3.69 -13.39 -17.17
CA VAL A 14 2.92 -12.14 -17.16
C VAL A 14 3.53 -11.24 -16.09
N ALA A 15 3.87 -10.01 -16.47
CA ALA A 15 4.29 -8.98 -15.53
C ALA A 15 3.18 -8.86 -14.48
N SER A 16 3.38 -9.49 -13.33
CA SER A 16 2.52 -9.35 -12.18
C SER A 16 2.69 -7.91 -11.74
N VAL A 17 1.77 -7.05 -12.21
CA VAL A 17 1.60 -5.72 -11.63
C VAL A 17 1.16 -5.99 -10.21
N SER A 18 2.14 -6.02 -9.31
CA SER A 18 1.97 -6.37 -7.92
C SER A 18 1.28 -5.20 -7.24
N ALA A 19 -0.04 -5.23 -7.22
CA ALA A 19 -0.81 -4.14 -6.70
C ALA A 19 -1.16 -4.40 -5.23
N THR A 20 -0.95 -3.39 -4.39
CA THR A 20 -1.43 -3.36 -3.01
C THR A 20 -2.72 -2.56 -2.99
N ASN A 21 -3.75 -3.07 -2.29
CA ASN A 21 -4.99 -2.34 -2.09
C ASN A 21 -4.87 -1.52 -0.80
N PHE A 22 -4.79 -0.19 -0.94
CA PHE A 22 -4.65 0.73 0.19
C PHE A 22 -6.02 1.24 0.62
N HIS A 23 -6.38 1.01 1.87
CA HIS A 23 -7.68 1.34 2.46
C HIS A 23 -7.53 2.54 3.40
N ASN A 24 -8.36 3.57 3.19
CA ASN A 24 -8.44 4.70 4.11
C ASN A 24 -9.53 4.46 5.15
N SER A 25 -9.13 4.16 6.38
CA SER A 25 -9.98 4.08 7.56
C SER A 25 -9.53 5.06 8.65
N PHE A 26 -8.87 6.16 8.27
CA PHE A 26 -8.32 7.14 9.21
C PHE A 26 -9.40 8.00 9.87
N GLY A 27 -10.57 8.14 9.25
CA GLY A 27 -11.64 9.05 9.67
C GLY A 27 -11.66 10.37 8.90
N HIS A 28 -10.68 10.61 8.03
CA HIS A 28 -10.61 11.79 7.16
C HIS A 28 -10.19 11.41 5.75
N ASN A 29 -10.61 12.22 4.78
CA ASN A 29 -10.14 12.10 3.41
C ASN A 29 -8.65 12.45 3.33
N GLY A 30 -7.94 11.83 2.41
CA GLY A 30 -6.53 12.09 2.20
C GLY A 30 -6.10 11.79 0.78
N TRP A 31 -4.81 11.68 0.63
CA TRP A 31 -4.16 11.32 -0.63
C TRP A 31 -3.17 10.19 -0.36
N VAL A 32 -3.01 9.34 -1.36
CA VAL A 32 -1.98 8.30 -1.36
C VAL A 32 -1.17 8.42 -2.64
N GLN A 33 0.14 8.26 -2.51
CA GLN A 33 1.09 8.19 -3.61
C GLN A 33 1.96 6.96 -3.43
N ASP A 34 2.28 6.29 -4.53
CA ASP A 34 3.15 5.12 -4.56
C ASP A 34 4.44 5.38 -5.36
N SER A 35 5.18 4.30 -5.61
CA SER A 35 6.43 4.32 -6.38
C SER A 35 6.32 4.86 -7.81
N THR A 36 5.11 4.98 -8.38
CA THR A 36 4.88 5.56 -9.70
C THR A 36 4.81 7.09 -9.67
N GLY A 37 4.70 7.70 -8.48
CA GLY A 37 4.55 9.14 -8.31
C GLY A 37 3.14 9.65 -8.58
N THR A 38 2.18 8.79 -8.91
CA THR A 38 0.79 9.18 -9.10
C THR A 38 0.12 9.44 -7.75
N GLU A 39 -0.38 10.65 -7.56
CA GLU A 39 -1.17 11.01 -6.39
C GLU A 39 -2.64 10.67 -6.63
N VAL A 40 -3.25 9.94 -5.70
CA VAL A 40 -4.66 9.57 -5.77
C VAL A 40 -5.38 10.09 -4.54
N TYR A 41 -6.43 10.88 -4.77
CA TYR A 41 -7.37 11.25 -3.73
C TYR A 41 -8.12 10.02 -3.23
N LEU A 42 -8.13 9.83 -1.91
CA LEU A 42 -8.73 8.67 -1.27
C LEU A 42 -9.67 9.11 -0.15
N ALA A 43 -10.97 9.03 -0.42
CA ALA A 43 -12.01 9.32 0.55
C ALA A 43 -11.96 8.35 1.75
N ASN A 44 -12.37 8.82 2.92
CA ASN A 44 -12.51 7.95 4.09
C ASN A 44 -13.53 6.83 3.80
N GLY A 45 -13.17 5.60 4.13
CA GLY A 45 -13.93 4.38 3.83
C GLY A 45 -13.71 3.82 2.42
N ALA A 46 -12.90 4.48 1.57
CA ALA A 46 -12.57 3.99 0.23
C ALA A 46 -11.22 3.26 0.20
N SER A 47 -11.00 2.52 -0.88
CA SER A 47 -9.72 1.87 -1.17
C SER A 47 -9.27 2.12 -2.60
N VAL A 48 -7.97 1.98 -2.86
CA VAL A 48 -7.37 2.11 -4.19
C VAL A 48 -6.23 1.12 -4.37
N ASN A 49 -6.10 0.59 -5.59
CA ASN A 49 -4.93 -0.20 -5.97
C ASN A 49 -3.74 0.70 -6.31
N ILE A 50 -2.61 0.43 -5.68
CA ILE A 50 -1.33 1.09 -5.90
C ILE A 50 -0.27 0.06 -6.28
N GLY A 51 0.76 0.43 -7.05
CA GLY A 51 1.79 -0.46 -7.60
C GLY A 51 2.73 -1.11 -6.58
N GLY A 52 2.51 -0.91 -5.28
CA GLY A 52 3.29 -1.51 -4.20
C GLY A 52 4.71 -0.95 -4.06
N GLY A 53 5.51 -1.57 -3.19
CA GLY A 53 6.90 -1.18 -2.90
C GLY A 53 6.99 -0.18 -1.76
N TRP A 54 6.18 0.87 -1.81
CA TRP A 54 5.94 1.82 -0.74
C TRP A 54 4.67 2.61 -1.01
N ALA A 55 4.10 3.22 0.05
CA ALA A 55 3.15 4.31 -0.13
C ALA A 55 3.39 5.43 0.88
N PHE A 56 3.08 6.64 0.43
CA PHE A 56 2.98 7.85 1.23
C PHE A 56 1.50 8.23 1.31
N PHE A 57 0.95 8.26 2.53
CA PHE A 57 -0.40 8.75 2.78
C PHE A 57 -0.34 10.04 3.58
N TRP A 58 -1.16 11.02 3.20
CA TRP A 58 -1.29 12.27 3.94
C TRP A 58 -2.70 12.82 3.91
N VAL A 59 -2.98 13.67 4.89
CA VAL A 59 -4.22 14.45 5.00
C VAL A 59 -3.90 15.94 4.98
N ASP A 60 -4.94 16.76 4.87
CA ASP A 60 -4.79 18.22 4.98
C ASP A 60 -4.18 18.57 6.35
N ALA A 61 -3.27 19.55 6.39
CA ALA A 61 -2.57 19.94 7.61
C ALA A 61 -3.52 20.43 8.72
N ALA A 62 -4.69 20.98 8.37
CA ALA A 62 -5.71 21.38 9.33
C ALA A 62 -6.33 20.19 10.09
N VAL A 63 -6.22 18.97 9.56
CA VAL A 63 -6.68 17.73 10.24
C VAL A 63 -5.74 17.35 11.39
N CYS A 64 -4.43 17.61 11.24
CA CYS A 64 -3.41 17.33 12.25
C CYS A 64 -2.65 18.60 12.70
N PRO A 65 -3.30 19.59 13.35
CA PRO A 65 -2.65 20.84 13.72
C PRO A 65 -1.43 20.62 14.63
N GLY A 66 -0.27 21.12 14.20
CA GLY A 66 0.98 21.02 14.97
C GLY A 66 1.58 19.61 15.05
N LYS A 67 1.12 18.68 14.22
CA LYS A 67 1.59 17.28 14.18
C LYS A 67 1.93 16.86 12.76
N ALA A 68 2.59 15.70 12.62
CA ALA A 68 2.77 15.06 11.32
C ALA A 68 1.40 14.71 10.71
N ASN A 69 1.14 15.21 9.51
CA ASN A 69 -0.08 14.96 8.74
C ASN A 69 0.12 13.87 7.67
N SER A 70 1.22 13.13 7.74
CA SER A 70 1.58 12.12 6.75
C SER A 70 2.31 10.93 7.38
N VAL A 71 2.26 9.80 6.68
CA VAL A 71 2.96 8.56 7.04
C VAL A 71 3.47 7.90 5.76
N THR A 72 4.70 7.40 5.81
CA THR A 72 5.29 6.59 4.74
C THR A 72 5.60 5.21 5.28
N TYR A 73 5.39 4.17 4.49
CA TYR A 73 5.92 2.85 4.79
C TYR A 73 6.25 2.09 3.52
N GLY A 74 7.29 1.25 3.60
CA GLY A 74 7.76 0.40 2.51
C GLY A 74 7.35 -1.05 2.74
N TRP A 75 6.96 -1.75 1.69
CA TRP A 75 6.54 -3.15 1.75
C TRP A 75 6.81 -3.88 0.43
N PRO A 76 6.93 -5.23 0.45
CA PRO A 76 7.02 -6.03 -0.78
C PRO A 76 5.90 -5.70 -1.75
N ALA A 77 6.19 -5.59 -3.04
CA ALA A 77 5.20 -5.07 -3.98
C ALA A 77 3.88 -5.89 -4.07
N ASN A 78 3.93 -7.19 -3.74
CA ASN A 78 2.75 -8.07 -3.55
C ASN A 78 2.36 -8.17 -2.07
N TYR A 79 1.99 -7.07 -1.41
CA TYR A 79 1.68 -7.09 0.04
C TYR A 79 0.23 -7.47 0.38
N GLY A 80 -0.69 -7.36 -0.58
CA GLY A 80 -2.13 -7.55 -0.35
C GLY A 80 -2.81 -6.25 0.06
N ASP A 81 -3.52 -6.25 1.19
CA ASP A 81 -4.22 -5.07 1.70
C ASP A 81 -3.43 -4.33 2.78
N VAL A 82 -3.41 -3.00 2.69
CA VAL A 82 -2.85 -2.09 3.69
C VAL A 82 -3.94 -1.12 4.16
N TYR A 83 -4.00 -0.85 5.45
CA TYR A 83 -5.03 -0.01 6.06
C TYR A 83 -4.37 1.12 6.85
N ILE A 84 -4.68 2.39 6.53
CA ILE A 84 -4.50 3.48 7.49
C ILE A 84 -5.71 3.50 8.41
N ARG A 85 -5.51 3.33 9.72
CA ARG A 85 -6.60 3.27 10.71
C ARG A 85 -6.71 4.56 11.52
N THR A 86 -7.77 4.68 12.32
CA THR A 86 -8.11 5.89 13.10
C THR A 86 -7.05 6.34 14.10
N ASP A 87 -6.10 5.49 14.46
CA ASP A 87 -4.97 5.85 15.32
C ASP A 87 -3.77 6.43 14.54
N GLY A 88 -3.94 6.63 13.24
CA GLY A 88 -2.94 7.20 12.35
C GLY A 88 -1.92 6.20 11.81
N ARG A 89 -2.02 4.93 12.17
CA ARG A 89 -1.00 3.92 11.83
C ARG A 89 -1.42 3.03 10.67
N LEU A 90 -0.41 2.47 10.02
CA LEU A 90 -0.61 1.52 8.93
C LEU A 90 -0.65 0.10 9.48
N TYR A 91 -1.53 -0.71 8.90
CA TYR A 91 -1.75 -2.11 9.25
C TYR A 91 -1.84 -2.98 8.00
N GLU A 92 -1.41 -4.22 8.12
CA GLU A 92 -1.69 -5.24 7.11
C GLU A 92 -3.08 -5.88 7.32
N ALA A 93 -3.52 -6.70 6.37
CA ALA A 93 -4.80 -7.43 6.42
C ALA A 93 -5.00 -8.24 7.71
N GLY A 94 -3.93 -8.85 8.24
CA GLY A 94 -3.96 -9.61 9.50
C GLY A 94 -4.10 -8.75 10.75
N GLY A 95 -4.04 -7.42 10.63
CA GLY A 95 -4.18 -6.48 11.74
C GLY A 95 -2.89 -6.19 12.50
N SER A 96 -1.75 -6.70 12.06
CA SER A 96 -0.44 -6.29 12.58
C SER A 96 -0.12 -4.86 12.13
N GLN A 97 0.39 -4.05 13.04
CA GLN A 97 0.85 -2.71 12.71
C GLN A 97 2.17 -2.79 11.93
N ILE A 98 2.27 -2.07 10.83
CA ILE A 98 3.46 -2.10 9.95
C ILE A 98 4.26 -0.80 9.99
N SER A 99 3.67 0.37 10.28
CA SER A 99 4.35 1.68 10.21
C SER A 99 5.50 1.94 11.21
N ASN A 100 6.01 0.94 11.94
CA ASN A 100 7.12 1.03 12.91
C ASN A 100 7.07 2.26 13.84
N GLY A 101 5.88 2.61 14.33
CA GLY A 101 5.64 3.75 15.22
C GLY A 101 5.31 5.08 14.53
N ALA A 102 5.57 5.22 13.23
CA ALA A 102 5.14 6.38 12.45
C ALA A 102 3.61 6.42 12.33
N LYS A 103 3.04 7.62 12.40
CA LYS A 103 1.60 7.83 12.33
C LYS A 103 1.23 9.23 11.84
N VAL A 104 0.05 9.32 11.25
CA VAL A 104 -0.66 10.58 10.96
C VAL A 104 -1.44 11.00 12.21
N CYS A 105 -1.21 12.20 12.75
CA CYS A 105 -1.78 12.64 14.04
C CYS A 105 -1.41 11.74 15.25
#